data_AF-A0A2X0QEV3-F1
#
_entry.id   AF-A0A2X0QEV3-F1
#
_cell.length_a   1.000
_cell.length_b   1.000
_cell.length_c   1.000
_cell.angle_alpha   90.00
_cell.angle_beta   90.00
_cell.angle_gamma   90.00
#
_symmetry.space_group_name_H-M   'P 1'
#
loop_
_entity.id
_entity.type
_entity.pdbx_description
1 polymer ?
#
loop_
_entity_poly.entity_id
_entity_poly.type
_entity_poly.pdbx_seq_one_letter_code
_entity_poly.pdbx_strand_id
1 'polypeptide(L)' 'MKREQTHDFMKKAVELAKKMEGSWQVRMSMAMNSVIIDHYLTEKLTKQTASKLIHKGVSYRRIKKNFNIDHYELQNILA' A
#
# COMPACT_ATOMS: atom_id res chain seq x y z
N MET A 1 1.78 11.08 8.58
CA MET A 1 3.00 10.80 7.78
C MET A 1 3.98 11.91 8.06
N LYS A 2 5.24 11.59 8.35
CA LYS A 2 6.28 12.63 8.58
C LYS A 2 6.79 13.17 7.23
N ARG A 3 7.26 14.42 7.21
CA ARG A 3 7.76 15.08 5.98
C ARG A 3 8.86 14.27 5.28
N GLU A 4 9.75 13.67 6.05
CA GLU A 4 10.84 12.82 5.54
C GLU A 4 10.32 11.58 4.81
N GLN A 5 9.28 10.93 5.36
CA GLN A 5 8.62 9.78 4.72
C GLN A 5 7.95 10.17 3.40
N THR A 6 7.35 11.37 3.35
CA THR A 6 6.75 11.90 2.11
C THR A 6 7.80 12.09 1.02
N HIS A 7 8.97 12.62 1.35
CA HIS A 7 10.06 12.79 0.39
C HIS A 7 10.59 11.45 -0.12
N ASP A 8 10.78 10.47 0.76
CA ASP A 8 11.22 9.13 0.37
C ASP A 8 10.20 8.43 -0.54
N PHE A 9 8.91 8.53 -0.22
CA PHE A 9 7.86 7.93 -1.05
C PHE A 9 7.79 8.59 -2.42
N MET A 10 7.91 9.90 -2.48
CA MET A 10 7.95 10.62 -3.76
C MET A 10 9.14 10.18 -4.60
N LYS A 11 10.33 10.05 -4.01
CA LYS A 11 11.53 9.58 -4.71
C LYS A 11 11.30 8.19 -5.31
N LYS A 12 10.82 7.23 -4.50
CA LYS A 12 10.51 5.86 -4.94
C LYS A 12 9.42 5.83 -6.02
N ALA A 13 8.38 6.64 -5.86
CA ALA A 13 7.29 6.72 -6.83
C ALA A 13 7.76 7.26 -8.18
N VAL A 14 8.60 8.30 -8.19
CA VAL A 14 9.21 8.84 -9.42
C VAL A 14 10.08 7.80 -10.11
N GLU A 15 10.93 7.08 -9.37
CA GLU A 15 11.77 6.02 -9.92
C GLU A 15 10.95 4.88 -10.52
N LEU A 16 9.83 4.52 -9.88
CA LEU A 16 8.91 3.51 -10.39
C LEU A 16 8.15 4.00 -11.64
N ALA A 17 7.62 5.23 -11.62
CA ALA A 17 6.88 5.80 -12.73
C ALA A 17 7.71 5.91 -14.02
N LYS A 18 9.02 6.19 -13.90
CA LYS A 18 9.96 6.23 -15.04
C LYS A 18 10.03 4.90 -15.80
N LYS A 19 9.79 3.77 -15.13
CA LYS A 19 9.83 2.42 -15.73
C LYS A 19 8.52 2.01 -16.38
N MET A 20 7.45 2.79 -16.20
CA MET A 20 6.13 2.50 -16.73
C MET A 20 5.93 3.27 -18.05
N GLU A 21 5.10 2.73 -18.93
CA GLU A 21 4.71 3.36 -20.20
C GLU A 21 3.39 4.14 -20.04
N GLY A 22 3.16 5.13 -20.93
CA GLY A 22 1.94 5.95 -20.93
C GLY A 22 2.08 7.33 -20.28
N SER A 23 0.94 7.96 -19.97
CA SER A 23 0.90 9.35 -19.49
C SER A 23 1.54 9.51 -18.12
N TRP A 24 2.31 10.58 -17.94
CA TRP A 24 3.04 10.84 -16.69
C TRP A 24 2.11 10.88 -15.47
N GLN A 25 0.96 11.53 -15.59
CA GLN A 25 0.00 11.70 -14.50
C GLN A 25 -0.55 10.36 -14.01
N VAL A 26 -0.91 9.46 -14.94
CA VAL A 26 -1.41 8.12 -14.59
C VAL A 26 -0.29 7.30 -13.97
N ARG A 27 0.90 7.30 -14.57
CA ARG A 27 2.07 6.59 -14.03
C ARG A 27 2.42 7.03 -12.61
N MET A 28 2.46 8.33 -12.35
CA MET A 28 2.73 8.86 -11.01
C MET A 28 1.66 8.47 -9.99
N SER A 29 0.37 8.53 -10.37
CA SER A 29 -0.72 8.10 -9.50
C SER A 29 -0.61 6.62 -9.13
N MET A 30 -0.36 5.76 -10.13
CA MET A 30 -0.17 4.32 -9.93
C MET A 30 1.07 4.04 -9.08
N ALA A 31 2.20 4.66 -9.39
CA ALA A 31 3.44 4.46 -8.67
C ALA A 31 3.33 4.89 -7.21
N MET A 32 2.71 6.04 -6.94
CA MET A 32 2.49 6.53 -5.59
C MET A 32 1.58 5.59 -4.79
N ASN A 33 0.51 5.09 -5.41
CA ASN A 33 -0.35 4.10 -4.77
C ASN A 33 0.40 2.80 -4.45
N SER A 34 1.27 2.32 -5.36
CA SER A 34 2.10 1.13 -5.10
C SER A 34 3.02 1.34 -3.89
N VAL A 35 3.76 2.44 -3.86
CA VAL A 35 4.70 2.75 -2.75
C VAL A 35 3.97 2.85 -1.41
N ILE A 36 2.79 3.49 -1.38
CA ILE A 36 1.98 3.59 -0.17
C ILE A 36 1.47 2.21 0.28
N ILE A 37 1.01 1.37 -0.66
CA ILE A 37 0.57 0.01 -0.34
C ILE A 37 1.72 -0.79 0.25
N ASP A 38 2.89 -0.76 -0.39
CA ASP A 38 4.07 -1.50 0.06
C ASP A 38 4.51 -1.04 1.45
N HIS A 39 4.45 0.26 1.73
CA HIS A 39 4.69 0.78 3.08
C HIS A 39 3.72 0.17 4.11
N TYR A 40 2.41 0.20 3.86
CA TYR A 40 1.44 -0.38 4.80
C TYR A 40 1.57 -1.89 4.96
N LEU A 41 2.05 -2.61 3.95
CA LEU A 41 2.34 -4.05 4.05
C LEU A 41 3.58 -4.34 4.92
N THR A 42 4.46 -3.37 5.14
CA THR A 42 5.60 -3.49 6.07
C THR A 42 5.27 -3.08 7.51
N GLU A 43 4.16 -2.36 7.73
CA GLU A 43 3.72 -1.98 9.07
C GLU A 43 3.04 -3.15 9.79
N LYS A 44 2.91 -3.05 11.13
CA LYS A 44 2.16 -4.03 11.91
C LYS A 44 0.69 -4.06 11.44
N LEU A 45 0.13 -5.25 11.30
CA LEU A 45 -1.29 -5.40 11.00
C LEU A 45 -2.14 -4.92 12.18
N THR A 46 -2.94 -3.90 11.93
CA THR A 46 -3.91 -3.29 12.85
C THR A 46 -5.19 -3.01 12.07
N LYS A 47 -6.30 -2.72 12.75
CA LYS A 47 -7.55 -2.29 12.11
C LYS A 47 -7.31 -1.14 11.13
N GLN A 48 -6.53 -0.14 11.55
CA GLN A 48 -6.24 1.03 10.73
C GLN A 48 -5.42 0.69 9.48
N THR A 49 -4.36 -0.12 9.60
CA THR A 49 -3.53 -0.49 8.44
C THR A 49 -4.29 -1.41 7.49
N ALA A 50 -5.09 -2.35 8.01
CA ALA A 50 -5.97 -3.20 7.22
C ALA A 50 -7.02 -2.40 6.43
N SER A 51 -7.74 -1.48 7.09
CA SER A 51 -8.72 -0.61 6.41
C SER A 51 -8.10 0.26 5.33
N LYS A 52 -6.89 0.81 5.57
CA LYS A 52 -6.17 1.61 4.55
C LYS A 52 -5.77 0.78 3.34
N LEU A 53 -5.30 -0.45 3.54
CA LEU A 53 -4.96 -1.37 2.45
C LEU A 53 -6.21 -1.69 1.61
N ILE A 54 -7.34 -2.00 2.25
CA ILE A 54 -8.61 -2.29 1.57
C ILE A 54 -9.10 -1.08 0.77
N HIS A 55 -9.08 0.11 1.38
CA HIS A 55 -9.48 1.34 0.71
C HIS A 55 -8.60 1.67 -0.50
N LYS A 56 -7.32 1.26 -0.48
CA LYS A 56 -6.38 1.37 -1.60
C LYS A 56 -6.54 0.24 -2.64
N GLY A 57 -7.54 -0.62 -2.51
CA GLY A 57 -7.86 -1.68 -3.48
C GLY A 57 -7.06 -2.98 -3.27
N VAL A 58 -6.39 -3.14 -2.13
CA VAL A 58 -5.68 -4.39 -1.82
C VAL A 58 -6.68 -5.47 -1.42
N SER A 59 -6.68 -6.57 -2.17
CA SER A 59 -7.57 -7.71 -1.90
C SER A 59 -7.27 -8.36 -0.55
N TYR A 60 -8.30 -8.91 0.08
CA TYR A 60 -8.18 -9.65 1.35
C TYR A 60 -7.20 -10.82 1.19
N ARG A 61 -7.16 -11.47 0.02
CA ARG A 61 -6.18 -12.52 -0.30
C ARG A 61 -4.74 -12.02 -0.18
N ARG A 62 -4.42 -10.85 -0.73
CA ARG A 62 -3.06 -10.27 -0.67
C ARG A 62 -2.69 -9.89 0.76
N ILE A 63 -3.62 -9.31 1.51
CA ILE A 63 -3.41 -8.94 2.92
C ILE A 63 -3.12 -10.21 3.75
N LYS A 64 -3.99 -11.22 3.67
CA LYS A 64 -3.81 -12.49 4.39
C LYS A 64 -2.48 -13.16 4.09
N LYS A 65 -2.11 -13.23 2.80
CA LYS A 65 -0.84 -13.81 2.37
C LYS A 65 0.37 -13.04 2.93
N ASN A 66 0.31 -11.71 2.93
CA ASN A 66 1.42 -10.87 3.40
C ASN A 66 1.66 -11.00 4.90
N PHE A 67 0.58 -11.03 5.70
CA PHE A 67 0.66 -11.09 7.15
C PHE A 67 0.61 -12.50 7.73
N ASN A 68 0.49 -13.52 6.87
CA ASN A 68 0.36 -14.93 7.24
C ASN A 68 -0.78 -15.18 8.25
N ILE A 69 -1.96 -14.64 7.95
CA ILE A 69 -3.17 -14.79 8.76
C ILE A 69 -4.31 -15.43 7.96
N ASP A 70 -5.27 -16.01 8.66
CA ASP A 70 -6.46 -16.58 8.07
C ASP A 70 -7.59 -15.55 7.82
N HIS A 71 -8.75 -16.05 7.40
CA HIS A 71 -9.91 -15.19 7.14
C HIS A 71 -10.55 -14.63 8.42
N TYR A 72 -10.65 -15.44 9.47
CA TYR A 72 -11.29 -15.08 10.73
C TYR A 72 -10.47 -14.07 11.49
N GLU A 73 -9.14 -14.21 11.51
CA GLU A 73 -8.21 -13.24 12.08
C GLU A 73 -8.37 -11.87 11.41
N LEU A 74 -8.43 -11.83 10.07
CA LEU A 74 -8.64 -10.58 9.35
C LEU A 74 -10.01 -9.96 9.65
N GLN A 75 -11.07 -10.78 9.74
CA GLN A 75 -12.40 -10.31 10.13
C GLN A 75 -12.39 -9.74 11.56
N ASN A 76 -11.76 -10.43 12.51
CA ASN A 76 -11.65 -9.98 13.91
C ASN A 76 -10.90 -8.66 14.05
N ILE A 77 -9.88 -8.42 13.20
CA ILE A 77 -9.15 -7.15 13.16
C ILE A 77 -10.03 -6.01 12.60
N LEU A 78 -10.96 -6.32 11.69
CA LEU A 78 -11.82 -5.35 11.03
C LEU A 78 -13.13 -5.08 11.79
N ALA A 79 -13.58 -6.02 12.63
CA ALA A 79 -14.71 -5.87 13.54
C ALA A 79 -14.51 -4.66 14.47
#